data_AF-A0A6L5ET17-F1
#
_entry.id   AF-A0A6L5ET17-F1
#
_cell.length_a   1.000
_cell.length_b   1.000
_cell.length_c   1.000
_cell.angle_alpha   90.00
_cell.angle_beta   90.00
_cell.angle_gamma   90.00
#
_symmetry.space_group_name_H-M   'P 1'
#
loop_
_entity.id
_entity.type
_entity.pdbx_description
1 polymer ?
#
loop_
_entity_poly.entity_id
_entity_poly.type
_entity_poly.pdbx_seq_one_letter_code
_entity_poly.pdbx_strand_id
1 'polypeptide(L)'
;MDHSEHLVHGSWLPAWLRALWVIAFGVVALVHLRHARTMPGEYRLWHAGHVLMGAAMAYMYLSASLVPPAAAVALFATAAVAGLGVGAYFRLDTGRFNPLWLLAAAEMAVMVYMFLPMGLRSLPVSVVLAAYLAGIGLLWTVGWWDRHYRTGRPVPTLRASLVTMTAGMAYMLLAM
;
A
#
# COMPACT_ATOMS: atom_id res chain seq x y z
N MET A 1 15.42 2.14 41.45
CA MET A 1 15.72 3.09 40.37
C MET A 1 16.74 2.41 39.50
N ASP A 2 16.27 1.65 38.53
CA ASP A 2 17.14 0.87 37.66
C ASP A 2 16.70 1.11 36.22
N HIS A 3 17.70 1.15 35.36
CA HIS A 3 17.77 1.96 34.18
C HIS A 3 16.58 1.75 33.24
N SER A 4 15.91 2.86 32.93
CA SER A 4 15.16 3.08 31.70
C SER A 4 16.11 2.95 30.51
N GLU A 5 16.64 1.75 30.29
CA GLU A 5 17.00 1.24 28.99
C GLU A 5 15.69 1.16 28.21
N HIS A 6 15.24 2.34 27.80
CA HIS A 6 14.55 2.51 26.55
C HIS A 6 15.48 1.92 25.50
N LEU A 7 15.43 0.61 25.35
CA LEU A 7 15.74 -0.11 24.13
C LEU A 7 14.75 0.46 23.12
N VAL A 8 15.08 1.66 22.63
CA VAL A 8 14.59 2.22 21.39
C VAL A 8 15.12 1.25 20.36
N HIS A 9 14.41 0.13 20.18
CA HIS A 9 14.72 -0.86 19.18
C HIS A 9 14.84 -0.11 17.87
N GLY A 10 16.10 0.00 17.42
CA GLY A 10 16.55 1.02 16.51
C GLY A 10 15.80 0.94 15.19
N SER A 11 14.87 1.87 14.97
CA SER A 11 14.56 2.24 13.60
C SER A 11 15.83 2.88 13.05
N TRP A 12 16.52 2.22 12.13
CA TRP A 12 17.69 2.76 11.42
C TRP A 12 17.38 4.08 10.69
N LEU A 13 16.10 4.44 10.57
CA LEU A 13 15.66 5.72 10.08
C LEU A 13 15.78 6.86 11.12
N PRO A 14 16.41 7.98 10.74
CA PRO A 14 16.30 9.24 11.48
C PRO A 14 14.84 9.65 11.67
N ALA A 15 14.52 10.26 12.83
CA ALA A 15 13.15 10.68 13.17
C ALA A 15 12.52 11.63 12.14
N TRP A 16 13.32 12.54 11.56
CA TRP A 16 12.85 13.46 10.51
C TRP A 16 12.41 12.71 9.25
N LEU A 17 13.12 11.65 8.86
CA LEU A 17 12.78 10.87 7.67
C LEU A 17 11.50 10.06 7.88
N ARG A 18 11.29 9.52 9.09
CA ARG A 18 10.01 8.89 9.46
C ARG A 18 8.85 9.88 9.37
N ALA A 19 9.03 11.10 9.89
CA ALA A 19 8.01 12.15 9.82
C ALA A 19 7.66 12.50 8.36
N LEU A 20 8.67 12.61 7.48
CA LEU A 20 8.44 12.84 6.05
C LEU A 20 7.62 11.73 5.41
N TRP A 21 7.93 10.47 5.72
CA TRP A 21 7.17 9.33 5.21
C TRP A 21 5.71 9.32 5.72
N VAL A 22 5.49 9.60 7.01
CA VAL A 22 4.14 9.73 7.58
C VAL A 22 3.34 10.80 6.84
N ILE A 23 3.94 11.97 6.60
CA ILE A 23 3.30 13.06 5.87
C ILE A 23 3.00 12.64 4.42
N ALA A 24 3.98 12.02 3.73
CA ALA A 24 3.81 11.57 2.36
C ALA A 24 2.65 10.59 2.21
N PHE A 25 2.54 9.57 3.07
CA PHE A 25 1.43 8.62 3.03
C PHE A 25 0.10 9.23 3.49
N GLY A 26 0.13 10.21 4.39
CA GLY A 26 -1.04 11.02 4.73
C GLY A 26 -1.59 11.76 3.50
N VAL A 27 -0.72 12.42 2.74
CA VAL A 27 -1.10 13.10 1.48
C VAL A 27 -1.64 12.11 0.45
N VAL A 28 -0.96 10.97 0.26
CA VAL A 28 -1.44 9.88 -0.60
C VAL A 28 -2.85 9.44 -0.20
N ALA A 29 -3.08 9.16 1.08
CA ALA A 29 -4.39 8.73 1.57
C ALA A 29 -5.47 9.80 1.30
N LEU A 30 -5.16 11.08 1.47
CA LEU A 30 -6.08 12.18 1.15
C LEU A 30 -6.38 12.28 -0.37
N VAL A 31 -5.37 12.11 -1.23
CA VAL A 31 -5.54 12.09 -2.69
C VAL A 31 -6.47 10.95 -3.10
N HIS A 32 -6.24 9.74 -2.60
CA HIS A 32 -7.10 8.59 -2.89
C HIS A 32 -8.50 8.73 -2.27
N LEU A 33 -8.61 9.33 -1.09
CA LEU A 33 -9.90 9.59 -0.44
C LEU A 33 -10.74 10.58 -1.25
N ARG A 34 -10.11 11.63 -1.78
CA ARG A 34 -10.78 12.56 -2.71
C ARG A 34 -11.31 11.82 -3.93
N HIS A 35 -10.48 10.98 -4.58
CA HIS A 35 -10.93 10.20 -5.74
C HIS A 35 -12.04 9.21 -5.38
N ALA A 36 -11.95 8.52 -4.23
CA ALA A 36 -12.99 7.62 -3.76
C ALA A 36 -14.34 8.35 -3.55
N ARG A 37 -14.32 9.61 -3.10
CA ARG A 37 -15.55 10.40 -2.94
C ARG A 37 -16.16 10.86 -4.25
N THR A 38 -15.35 11.08 -5.29
CA THR A 38 -15.82 11.64 -6.58
C THR A 38 -16.06 10.59 -7.66
N MET A 39 -15.55 9.37 -7.52
CA MET A 39 -15.68 8.32 -8.52
C MET A 39 -16.78 7.31 -8.15
N PRO A 40 -17.54 6.79 -9.14
CA PRO A 40 -18.52 5.74 -8.90
C PRO A 40 -17.93 4.33 -9.08
N GLY A 41 -18.68 3.33 -8.62
CA GLY A 41 -18.48 1.91 -8.98
C GLY A 41 -17.14 1.33 -8.53
N GLU A 42 -16.52 0.55 -9.43
CA GLU A 42 -15.28 -0.20 -9.16
C GLU A 42 -14.11 0.70 -8.72
N TYR A 43 -13.96 1.88 -9.34
CA TYR A 43 -12.85 2.78 -9.05
C TYR A 43 -12.92 3.36 -7.64
N ARG A 44 -14.12 3.61 -7.13
CA ARG A 44 -14.32 4.05 -5.74
C ARG A 44 -13.71 3.06 -4.75
N LEU A 45 -14.04 1.78 -4.94
CA LEU A 45 -13.57 0.70 -4.06
C LEU A 45 -12.07 0.49 -4.22
N TRP A 46 -11.56 0.56 -5.45
CA TRP A 46 -10.12 0.52 -5.71
C TRP A 46 -9.36 1.65 -4.98
N HIS A 47 -9.86 2.89 -5.05
CA HIS A 47 -9.28 4.01 -4.30
C HIS A 47 -9.41 3.84 -2.79
N ALA A 48 -10.52 3.30 -2.29
CA ALA A 48 -10.69 3.02 -0.86
C ALA A 48 -9.63 2.04 -0.34
N GLY A 49 -9.27 1.02 -1.13
CA GLY A 49 -8.14 0.13 -0.82
C GLY A 49 -6.82 0.89 -0.67
N HIS A 50 -6.53 1.84 -1.56
CA HIS A 50 -5.31 2.66 -1.46
C HIS A 50 -5.33 3.62 -0.27
N VAL A 51 -6.50 4.14 0.13
CA VAL A 51 -6.63 4.91 1.39
C VAL A 51 -6.25 4.04 2.58
N LEU A 52 -6.77 2.81 2.63
CA LEU A 52 -6.45 1.85 3.69
C LEU A 52 -4.94 1.55 3.74
N MET A 53 -4.32 1.26 2.58
CA MET A 53 -2.89 1.03 2.49
C MET A 53 -2.07 2.25 2.93
N GLY A 54 -2.36 3.44 2.40
CA GLY A 54 -1.65 4.67 2.77
C GLY A 54 -1.74 4.96 4.27
N ALA A 55 -2.91 4.79 4.88
CA ALA A 55 -3.08 4.95 6.32
C ALA A 55 -2.24 3.95 7.13
N ALA A 56 -2.24 2.68 6.72
CA ALA A 56 -1.44 1.65 7.37
C ALA A 56 0.07 1.89 7.19
N MET A 57 0.50 2.35 6.02
CA MET A 57 1.89 2.69 5.77
C MET A 57 2.34 3.88 6.62
N ALA A 58 1.51 4.91 6.76
CA ALA A 58 1.79 6.00 7.71
C ALA A 58 1.92 5.46 9.14
N TYR A 59 1.01 4.57 9.54
CA TYR A 59 1.02 3.92 10.85
C TYR A 59 2.30 3.12 11.12
N MET A 60 2.82 2.39 10.13
CA MET A 60 4.07 1.61 10.27
C MET A 60 5.32 2.47 10.55
N TYR A 61 5.28 3.78 10.24
CA TYR A 61 6.36 4.71 10.58
C TYR A 61 6.23 5.36 11.96
N LEU A 62 5.09 5.21 12.63
CA LEU A 62 4.88 5.70 13.99
C LEU A 62 5.60 4.80 14.99
N SER A 63 6.09 5.38 16.09
CA SER A 63 6.78 4.62 17.14
C SER A 63 5.85 3.81 18.05
N ALA A 64 4.55 4.11 18.04
CA ALA A 64 3.56 3.45 18.89
C ALA A 64 2.75 2.45 18.08
N SER A 65 2.85 1.17 18.42
CA SER A 65 1.95 0.15 17.87
C SER A 65 0.66 0.10 18.69
N LEU A 66 -0.43 0.61 18.13
CA LEU A 66 -1.77 0.60 18.72
C LEU A 66 -2.61 -0.59 18.23
N VAL A 67 -2.24 -1.19 17.11
CA VAL A 67 -2.96 -2.27 16.43
C VAL A 67 -2.16 -3.57 16.57
N PRO A 68 -2.75 -4.64 17.12
CA PRO A 68 -2.11 -5.95 17.16
C PRO A 68 -1.73 -6.42 15.74
N PRO A 69 -0.52 -6.96 15.51
CA PRO A 69 -0.10 -7.42 14.17
C PRO A 69 -1.07 -8.41 13.53
N ALA A 70 -1.64 -9.33 14.32
CA ALA A 70 -2.63 -10.29 13.84
C ALA A 70 -3.90 -9.62 13.29
N ALA A 71 -4.35 -8.52 13.89
CA ALA A 71 -5.51 -7.76 13.41
C ALA A 71 -5.21 -7.06 12.08
N ALA A 72 -4.01 -6.49 11.93
CA ALA A 72 -3.57 -5.89 10.67
C ALA A 72 -3.43 -6.96 9.56
N VAL A 73 -2.81 -8.10 9.86
CA VAL A 73 -2.73 -9.26 8.95
C VAL A 73 -4.11 -9.71 8.50
N ALA A 74 -5.05 -9.90 9.44
CA ALA A 74 -6.41 -10.29 9.12
C ALA A 74 -7.10 -9.26 8.22
N LEU A 75 -7.01 -7.97 8.56
CA LEU A 75 -7.59 -6.88 7.78
C LEU A 75 -7.09 -6.86 6.33
N PHE A 76 -5.77 -6.93 6.13
CA PHE A 76 -5.18 -6.89 4.80
C PHE A 76 -5.41 -8.18 4.01
N ALA A 77 -5.46 -9.35 4.67
CA ALA A 77 -5.82 -10.60 4.03
C ALA A 77 -7.28 -10.59 3.56
N THR A 78 -8.20 -10.11 4.40
CA THR A 78 -9.60 -9.91 4.03
C THR A 78 -9.73 -8.91 2.89
N ALA A 79 -9.00 -7.79 2.93
CA ALA A 79 -9.01 -6.79 1.86
C ALA A 79 -8.47 -7.35 0.53
N ALA A 80 -7.43 -8.19 0.57
CA ALA A 80 -6.91 -8.87 -0.62
C ALA A 80 -7.96 -9.80 -1.26
N VAL A 81 -8.59 -10.66 -0.44
CA VAL A 81 -9.67 -11.56 -0.89
C VAL A 81 -10.88 -10.78 -1.40
N ALA A 82 -11.29 -9.73 -0.69
CA ALA A 82 -12.38 -8.86 -1.11
C ALA A 82 -12.06 -8.16 -2.44
N GLY A 83 -10.82 -7.71 -2.65
CA GLY A 83 -10.37 -7.12 -3.91
C GLY A 83 -10.51 -8.09 -5.08
N LEU A 84 -10.11 -9.36 -4.90
CA LEU A 84 -10.32 -10.41 -5.91
C LEU A 84 -11.81 -10.67 -6.15
N GLY A 85 -12.61 -10.74 -5.10
CA GLY A 85 -14.06 -10.94 -5.19
C GLY A 85 -14.78 -9.80 -5.94
N VAL A 86 -14.41 -8.54 -5.65
CA VAL A 86 -14.95 -7.37 -6.35
C VAL A 86 -14.50 -7.36 -7.81
N GLY A 87 -13.23 -7.67 -8.10
CA GLY A 87 -12.74 -7.81 -9.46
C GLY A 87 -13.47 -8.89 -10.26
N ALA A 88 -13.72 -10.05 -9.63
CA ALA A 88 -14.50 -11.13 -10.21
C ALA A 88 -15.96 -10.72 -10.45
N TYR A 89 -16.60 -10.06 -9.48
CA TYR A 89 -17.96 -9.53 -9.61
C TYR A 89 -18.08 -8.60 -10.82
N PHE A 90 -17.22 -7.58 -10.94
CA PHE A 90 -17.26 -6.66 -12.08
C PHE A 90 -16.88 -7.34 -13.41
N ARG A 91 -16.06 -8.39 -13.39
CA ARG A 91 -15.77 -9.21 -14.57
C ARG A 91 -17.00 -9.96 -15.07
N LEU A 92 -17.82 -10.47 -14.15
CA LEU A 92 -19.07 -11.17 -14.46
C LEU A 92 -20.15 -10.17 -14.93
N ASP A 93 -20.26 -9.03 -14.26
CA ASP A 93 -21.24 -7.98 -14.57
C ASP A 93 -20.98 -7.29 -15.91
N THR A 94 -19.74 -6.89 -16.18
CA THR A 94 -19.40 -6.06 -17.36
C THR A 94 -18.76 -6.84 -18.51
N GLY A 95 -18.46 -8.13 -18.31
CA GLY A 95 -17.75 -8.96 -19.28
C GLY A 95 -16.27 -8.61 -19.49
N ARG A 96 -15.74 -7.58 -18.81
CA ARG A 96 -14.36 -7.09 -19.00
C ARG A 96 -13.55 -7.26 -17.73
N PHE A 97 -12.31 -7.70 -17.89
CA PHE A 97 -11.38 -7.83 -16.78
C PHE A 97 -10.59 -6.54 -16.58
N ASN A 98 -10.62 -6.00 -15.37
CA ASN A 98 -9.80 -4.86 -14.99
C ASN A 98 -8.57 -5.34 -14.20
N PRO A 99 -7.36 -5.32 -14.78
CA PRO A 99 -6.16 -5.87 -14.14
C PRO A 99 -5.75 -5.10 -12.87
N LEU A 100 -6.29 -3.89 -12.66
CA LEU A 100 -6.06 -3.10 -11.45
C LEU A 100 -6.54 -3.82 -10.17
N TRP A 101 -7.51 -4.74 -10.27
CA TRP A 101 -7.97 -5.54 -9.14
C TRP A 101 -6.96 -6.61 -8.72
N LEU A 102 -6.27 -7.25 -9.67
CA LEU A 102 -5.17 -8.18 -9.33
C LEU A 102 -4.01 -7.43 -8.72
N LEU A 103 -3.68 -6.26 -9.29
CA LEU A 103 -2.60 -5.43 -8.78
C LEU A 103 -2.89 -5.01 -7.34
N ALA A 104 -4.08 -4.47 -7.06
CA ALA A 104 -4.48 -4.07 -5.72
C ALA A 104 -4.50 -5.28 -4.75
N ALA A 105 -4.99 -6.45 -5.18
CA ALA A 105 -4.97 -7.64 -4.34
C ALA A 105 -3.54 -8.11 -4.02
N ALA A 106 -2.62 -8.06 -4.99
CA ALA A 106 -1.22 -8.38 -4.79
C ALA A 106 -0.57 -7.38 -3.82
N GLU A 107 -0.82 -6.08 -3.97
CA GLU A 107 -0.32 -5.06 -3.06
C GLU A 107 -0.87 -5.22 -1.63
N MET A 108 -2.15 -5.61 -1.48
CA MET A 108 -2.72 -5.96 -0.17
C MET A 108 -2.05 -7.20 0.43
N ALA A 109 -1.71 -8.21 -0.38
CA ALA A 109 -0.96 -9.37 0.08
C ALA A 109 0.47 -8.99 0.51
N VAL A 110 1.10 -8.01 -0.15
CA VAL A 110 2.36 -7.45 0.34
C VAL A 110 2.18 -6.78 1.70
N MET A 111 1.09 -6.01 1.90
CA MET A 111 0.80 -5.43 3.23
C MET A 111 0.65 -6.51 4.30
N VAL A 112 -0.01 -7.65 4.01
CA VAL A 112 -0.04 -8.81 4.91
C VAL A 112 1.36 -9.25 5.31
N TYR A 113 2.24 -9.43 4.32
CA TYR A 113 3.62 -9.84 4.55
C TYR A 113 4.39 -8.84 5.41
N MET A 114 4.20 -7.54 5.17
CA MET A 114 4.84 -6.45 5.91
C MET A 114 4.38 -6.36 7.37
N PHE A 115 3.17 -6.84 7.70
CA PHE A 115 2.69 -6.92 9.08
C PHE A 115 3.05 -8.22 9.80
N LEU A 116 3.70 -9.18 9.14
CA LEU A 116 4.20 -10.38 9.82
C LEU A 116 5.30 -10.00 10.85
N PRO A 117 5.41 -10.74 11.96
CA PRO A 117 6.57 -10.66 12.85
C PRO A 117 7.89 -10.82 12.06
N MET A 118 8.91 -10.06 12.44
CA MET A 118 10.22 -10.07 11.74
C MET A 118 10.82 -11.47 11.58
N GLY A 119 10.69 -12.33 12.60
CA GLY A 119 11.20 -13.70 12.55
C GLY A 119 10.48 -14.63 11.57
N LEU A 120 9.31 -14.22 11.05
CA LEU A 120 8.57 -14.96 10.01
C LEU A 120 8.80 -14.39 8.60
N ARG A 121 9.47 -13.25 8.48
CA ARG A 121 9.82 -12.67 7.18
C ARG A 121 11.10 -13.30 6.66
N SER A 122 11.15 -13.50 5.36
CA SER A 122 12.24 -14.12 4.62
C SER A 122 12.87 -13.08 3.70
N LEU A 123 14.16 -12.78 3.89
CA LEU A 123 14.88 -11.77 3.09
C LEU A 123 14.76 -12.00 1.57
N PRO A 124 14.91 -13.22 1.02
CA PRO A 124 14.67 -13.47 -0.40
C PRO A 124 13.28 -13.04 -0.87
N VAL A 125 12.24 -13.31 -0.07
CA VAL A 125 10.86 -12.91 -0.39
C VAL A 125 10.73 -11.39 -0.33
N SER A 126 11.28 -10.72 0.69
CA SER A 126 11.31 -9.26 0.77
C SER A 126 11.95 -8.61 -0.46
N VAL A 127 13.08 -9.14 -0.93
CA VAL A 127 13.79 -8.63 -2.11
C VAL A 127 12.96 -8.81 -3.38
N VAL A 128 12.35 -9.98 -3.59
CA VAL A 128 11.48 -10.24 -4.75
C VAL A 128 10.27 -9.31 -4.74
N LEU A 129 9.62 -9.14 -3.59
CA LEU A 129 8.48 -8.24 -3.45
C LEU A 129 8.88 -6.78 -3.65
N ALA A 130 10.02 -6.34 -3.14
CA ALA A 130 10.53 -4.99 -3.35
C ALA A 130 10.85 -4.73 -4.84
N ALA A 131 11.48 -5.69 -5.53
CA ALA A 131 11.73 -5.60 -6.97
C ALA A 131 10.43 -5.56 -7.78
N TYR A 132 9.45 -6.38 -7.41
CA TYR A 132 8.11 -6.35 -7.99
C TYR A 132 7.46 -4.96 -7.86
N LEU A 133 7.43 -4.39 -6.66
CA LEU A 133 6.85 -3.07 -6.40
C LEU A 133 7.60 -1.95 -7.13
N ALA A 134 8.93 -2.02 -7.20
CA ALA A 134 9.72 -1.09 -7.99
C ALA A 134 9.33 -1.14 -9.48
N GLY A 135 9.13 -2.34 -10.03
CA GLY A 135 8.59 -2.53 -11.38
C GLY A 135 7.21 -1.91 -11.57
N ILE A 136 6.29 -2.10 -10.62
CA ILE A 136 4.96 -1.48 -10.65
C ILE A 136 5.07 0.06 -10.59
N GLY A 137 5.92 0.60 -9.72
CA GLY A 137 6.19 2.03 -9.63
C GLY A 137 6.74 2.61 -10.93
N LEU A 138 7.65 1.92 -11.62
CA LEU A 138 8.12 2.32 -12.95
C LEU A 138 6.99 2.32 -13.99
N LEU A 139 6.13 1.29 -14.00
CA LEU A 139 4.99 1.23 -14.91
C LEU A 139 3.99 2.38 -14.66
N TRP A 140 3.78 2.79 -13.40
CA TRP A 140 3.01 3.99 -13.06
C TRP A 140 3.70 5.28 -13.51
N THR A 141 5.02 5.35 -13.37
CA THR A 141 5.82 6.53 -13.75
C THR A 141 5.69 6.82 -15.24
N VAL A 142 5.80 5.80 -16.10
CA VAL A 142 5.64 5.93 -17.56
C VAL A 142 4.18 6.01 -18.01
N GLY A 143 3.22 5.83 -17.08
CA GLY A 143 1.78 5.90 -17.37
C GLY A 143 1.21 4.70 -18.12
N TRP A 144 1.88 3.54 -18.04
CA TRP A 144 1.42 2.33 -18.74
C TRP A 144 0.03 1.87 -18.26
N TRP A 145 -0.26 2.08 -16.98
CA TRP A 145 -1.52 1.71 -16.36
C TRP A 145 -2.69 2.65 -16.66
N ASP A 146 -2.46 3.86 -17.19
CA ASP A 146 -3.56 4.82 -17.43
C ASP A 146 -4.57 4.32 -18.46
N ARG A 147 -4.14 3.45 -19.39
CA ARG A 147 -5.05 2.81 -20.37
C ARG A 147 -6.13 1.95 -19.72
N HIS A 148 -5.89 1.46 -18.50
CA HIS A 148 -6.86 0.69 -17.72
C HIS A 148 -7.74 1.59 -16.84
N TYR A 149 -7.44 2.88 -16.81
CA TYR A 149 -8.17 3.89 -16.07
C TYR A 149 -9.14 4.64 -17.02
N ARG A 150 -10.45 4.58 -16.74
CA ARG A 150 -11.52 5.03 -17.66
C ARG A 150 -11.64 6.55 -17.85
N THR A 151 -10.77 7.38 -17.27
CA THR A 151 -10.89 8.84 -17.41
C THR A 151 -10.34 9.39 -18.72
N GLY A 152 -9.58 8.60 -19.50
CA GLY A 152 -9.01 9.01 -20.79
C GLY A 152 -8.02 10.18 -20.71
N ARG A 153 -7.73 10.69 -19.50
CA ARG A 153 -6.80 11.79 -19.24
C ARG A 153 -5.78 11.35 -18.20
N PRO A 154 -4.48 11.60 -18.43
CA PRO A 154 -3.45 11.43 -17.41
C PRO A 154 -3.82 12.22 -16.16
N VAL A 155 -3.69 11.59 -14.99
CA VAL A 155 -3.83 12.27 -13.70
C VAL A 155 -2.47 12.24 -13.00
N PRO A 156 -1.59 13.23 -13.23
CA PRO A 156 -0.22 13.20 -12.72
C PRO A 156 -0.14 13.02 -11.20
N THR A 157 -1.10 13.58 -10.46
CA THR A 157 -1.20 13.44 -9.00
C THR A 157 -1.49 12.02 -8.57
N LEU A 158 -2.28 11.26 -9.32
CA LEU A 158 -2.56 9.85 -9.06
C LEU A 158 -1.32 8.99 -9.34
N ARG A 159 -0.63 9.24 -10.45
CA ARG A 159 0.63 8.53 -10.76
C ARG A 159 1.66 8.78 -9.65
N ALA A 160 1.85 10.04 -9.28
CA ALA A 160 2.77 10.40 -8.20
C ALA A 160 2.40 9.69 -6.90
N SER A 161 1.13 9.67 -6.51
CA SER A 161 0.72 8.99 -5.28
C SER A 161 0.99 7.48 -5.31
N LEU A 162 0.74 6.80 -6.43
CA LEU A 162 0.99 5.37 -6.60
C LEU A 162 2.48 5.03 -6.66
N VAL A 163 3.29 5.88 -7.30
CA VAL A 163 4.75 5.76 -7.26
C VAL A 163 5.27 5.93 -5.83
N THR A 164 4.74 6.91 -5.08
CA THR A 164 5.10 7.10 -3.67
C THR A 164 4.73 5.88 -2.82
N MET A 165 3.55 5.29 -3.02
CA MET A 165 3.14 4.07 -2.30
C MET A 165 4.07 2.90 -2.58
N THR A 166 4.28 2.58 -3.86
CA THR A 166 5.12 1.43 -4.26
C THR A 166 6.58 1.61 -3.82
N ALA A 167 7.14 2.80 -3.96
CA ALA A 167 8.48 3.13 -3.45
C ALA A 167 8.56 3.00 -1.93
N GLY A 168 7.54 3.49 -1.22
CA GLY A 168 7.43 3.37 0.23
C GLY A 168 7.40 1.92 0.71
N MET A 169 6.54 1.09 0.10
CA MET A 169 6.42 -0.33 0.44
C MET A 169 7.72 -1.09 0.14
N ALA A 170 8.33 -0.84 -1.02
CA ALA A 170 9.61 -1.44 -1.39
C ALA A 170 10.71 -1.06 -0.39
N TYR A 171 10.77 0.21 0.00
CA TYR A 171 11.74 0.67 1.00
C TYR A 171 11.48 0.02 2.37
N MET A 172 10.24 -0.02 2.85
CA MET A 172 9.91 -0.70 4.11
C MET A 172 10.32 -2.17 4.11
N LEU A 173 10.08 -2.92 3.02
CA LEU A 173 10.47 -4.33 2.91
C LEU A 173 11.98 -4.56 3.06
N LEU A 174 12.79 -3.58 2.66
CA LEU A 174 14.25 -3.67 2.69
C LEU A 174 14.87 -3.05 3.94
N ALA A 175 14.19 -2.08 4.56
CA ALA A 175 14.72 -1.29 5.67
C ALA A 175 14.13 -1.65 7.04
N MET A 176 13.02 -2.39 7.09
CA MET A 176 12.31 -2.76 8.33
C MET A 176 12.23 -4.26 8.52
#